data_AF-A0AAW7YZR0-F1
#
_entry.id   AF-A0AAW7YZR0-F1
#
_cell.length_a   1.000
_cell.length_b   1.000
_cell.length_c   1.000
_cell.angle_alpha   90.00
_cell.angle_beta   90.00
_cell.angle_gamma   90.00
#
_symmetry.space_group_name_H-M   'P 1'
#
loop_
_entity.id
_entity.type
_entity.pdbx_description
1 polymer ?
#
loop_
_entity_poly.entity_id
_entity_poly.type
_entity_poly.pdbx_seq_one_letter_code
_entity_poly.pdbx_strand_id
1 'polypeptide(L)'
;MKLFIKWSFLVSLSGIAGIIGGLINEDITTELAVGMFLGILTFIFIYYAIDKSLIKRNLEDRRKSLILAVKIKMALQLIPFIDALAGAASLNIASAIVHKGDSELLYIYLTTILTGVALSWVVGVIFFIVRLISKNLQPSAVNAISE
;
A
#
# COMPACT_ATOMS: atom_id res chain seq x y z
N MET A 1 12.89 -2.13 -13.78
CA MET A 1 11.78 -2.97 -13.26
C MET A 1 10.48 -2.16 -13.23
N LYS A 2 9.35 -2.66 -13.77
CA LYS A 2 8.08 -1.91 -13.89
C LYS A 2 7.51 -1.56 -12.49
N LEU A 3 6.96 -0.34 -12.33
CA LEU A 3 6.36 0.15 -11.07
C LEU A 3 5.38 -0.88 -10.49
N PHE A 4 4.56 -1.47 -11.35
CA PHE A 4 3.62 -2.55 -11.05
C PHE A 4 4.24 -3.70 -10.24
N ILE A 5 5.42 -4.19 -10.61
CA ILE A 5 6.04 -5.35 -9.95
C ILE A 5 6.47 -4.98 -8.52
N LYS A 6 7.02 -3.77 -8.32
CA LYS A 6 7.41 -3.27 -7.00
C LYS A 6 6.19 -3.07 -6.09
N TRP A 7 5.06 -2.64 -6.65
CA TRP A 7 3.81 -2.48 -5.93
C TRP A 7 3.15 -3.79 -5.56
N SER A 8 3.03 -4.72 -6.51
CA SER A 8 2.49 -6.05 -6.23
C SER A 8 3.32 -6.75 -5.15
N PHE A 9 4.65 -6.57 -5.15
CA PHE A 9 5.50 -7.10 -4.09
C PHE A 9 5.22 -6.45 -2.72
N LEU A 10 5.13 -5.11 -2.65
CA LEU A 10 4.84 -4.39 -1.41
C LEU A 10 3.47 -4.78 -0.83
N VAL A 11 2.44 -4.78 -1.67
CA VAL A 11 1.06 -5.10 -1.25
C VAL A 11 0.97 -6.57 -0.84
N SER A 12 1.64 -7.49 -1.54
CA SER A 12 1.73 -8.89 -1.13
C SER A 12 2.48 -9.06 0.20
N LEU A 13 3.56 -8.30 0.44
CA LEU A 13 4.30 -8.35 1.70
C LEU A 13 3.45 -7.85 2.87
N SER A 14 2.70 -6.76 2.68
CA SER A 14 1.72 -6.26 3.65
C SER A 14 0.58 -7.25 3.89
N GLY A 15 0.09 -7.90 2.82
CA GLY A 15 -0.92 -8.95 2.90
C GLY A 15 -0.43 -10.17 3.68
N ILE A 16 0.80 -10.64 3.44
CA ILE A 16 1.43 -11.75 4.16
C ILE A 16 1.61 -11.39 5.65
N ALA A 17 2.05 -10.17 5.97
CA ALA A 17 2.16 -9.73 7.36
C ALA A 17 0.79 -9.71 8.06
N GLY A 18 -0.27 -9.27 7.35
CA GLY A 18 -1.65 -9.34 7.83
C GLY A 18 -2.13 -10.78 8.03
N ILE A 19 -1.81 -11.71 7.12
CA ILE A 19 -2.14 -13.14 7.24
C ILE A 19 -1.41 -13.77 8.41
N ILE A 20 -0.13 -13.47 8.62
CA ILE A 20 0.64 -13.97 9.78
C ILE A 20 0.05 -13.43 11.09
N GLY A 21 -0.30 -12.15 11.13
CA GLY A 21 -1.00 -11.55 12.27
C GLY A 21 -2.36 -12.19 12.52
N GLY A 22 -3.10 -12.52 11.46
CA GLY A 22 -4.38 -13.24 11.52
C GLY A 22 -4.21 -14.68 12.02
N LEU A 23 -3.24 -15.44 11.48
CA LEU A 23 -2.93 -16.82 11.86
C LEU A 23 -2.59 -17.00 13.34
N ILE A 24 -2.01 -15.98 13.96
CA ILE A 24 -1.68 -16.00 15.39
C ILE A 24 -2.95 -15.84 16.24
N ASN A 25 -4.02 -15.26 15.70
CA ASN A 25 -5.20 -14.83 16.47
C ASN A 25 -6.53 -15.47 16.03
N GLU A 26 -6.64 -15.99 14.81
CA GLU A 26 -7.85 -16.58 14.22
C GLU A 26 -7.53 -17.69 13.19
N ASP A 27 -8.46 -18.62 13.01
CA ASP A 27 -8.40 -19.63 11.95
C ASP A 27 -8.56 -18.98 10.56
N ILE A 28 -7.72 -19.34 9.60
CA ILE A 28 -7.88 -18.86 8.21
C ILE A 28 -9.13 -19.48 7.60
N THR A 29 -10.18 -18.67 7.45
CA THR A 29 -11.38 -19.03 6.69
C THR A 29 -11.20 -18.74 5.20
N THR A 30 -11.98 -19.41 4.34
CA THR A 30 -12.00 -19.12 2.90
C THR A 30 -12.47 -17.69 2.63
N GLU A 31 -13.43 -17.20 3.41
CA GLU A 31 -13.92 -15.82 3.30
C GLU A 31 -12.84 -14.79 3.61
N LEU A 32 -12.00 -15.07 4.62
CA LEU A 32 -10.84 -14.26 4.95
C LEU A 32 -9.85 -14.18 3.80
N ALA A 33 -9.47 -15.32 3.23
CA ALA A 33 -8.56 -15.36 2.10
C ALA A 33 -9.11 -14.60 0.88
N VAL A 34 -10.38 -14.78 0.55
CA VAL A 34 -11.01 -14.14 -0.61
C VAL A 34 -11.18 -12.63 -0.39
N GLY A 35 -11.63 -12.19 0.79
CA GLY A 35 -11.79 -10.77 1.12
C GLY A 35 -10.47 -10.00 1.03
N MET A 36 -9.40 -10.57 1.60
CA MET A 36 -8.05 -9.99 1.50
C MET A 36 -7.57 -9.94 0.04
N PHE A 37 -7.74 -11.03 -0.71
CA PHE A 37 -7.32 -11.12 -2.10
C PHE A 37 -8.02 -10.06 -2.98
N LEU A 38 -9.33 -9.89 -2.83
CA LEU A 38 -10.10 -8.87 -3.55
C LEU A 38 -9.65 -7.44 -3.20
N GLY A 39 -9.36 -7.19 -1.92
CA GLY A 39 -8.82 -5.90 -1.47
C GLY A 39 -7.46 -5.60 -2.10
N ILE A 40 -6.56 -6.59 -2.10
CA ILE A 40 -5.24 -6.50 -2.73
C ILE A 40 -5.36 -6.25 -4.24
N LEU A 41 -6.21 -6.99 -4.94
CA LEU A 41 -6.44 -6.82 -6.37
C LEU A 41 -6.92 -5.41 -6.72
N THR A 42 -7.79 -4.84 -5.88
CA THR A 42 -8.29 -3.46 -6.06
C THR A 42 -7.12 -2.46 -6.08
N PHE A 43 -6.19 -2.58 -5.13
CA PHE A 43 -5.01 -1.70 -5.09
C PHE A 43 -4.04 -1.93 -6.24
N ILE A 44 -3.81 -3.19 -6.63
CA ILE A 44 -2.98 -3.51 -7.80
C ILE A 44 -3.52 -2.77 -9.04
N PHE A 45 -4.84 -2.77 -9.25
CA PHE A 45 -5.47 -2.06 -10.36
C PHE A 45 -5.33 -0.54 -10.26
N ILE A 46 -5.57 0.03 -9.07
CA ILE A 46 -5.41 1.48 -8.83
C ILE A 46 -3.98 1.93 -9.15
N TYR A 47 -2.97 1.23 -8.64
CA TYR A 47 -1.58 1.58 -8.87
C TYR A 47 -1.13 1.38 -10.32
N TYR A 48 -1.66 0.35 -10.99
CA TYR A 48 -1.47 0.20 -12.42
C TYR A 48 -2.04 1.39 -13.21
N ALA A 49 -3.26 1.83 -12.87
CA ALA A 49 -3.89 2.97 -13.51
C ALA A 49 -3.10 4.27 -13.27
N ILE A 50 -2.54 4.45 -12.07
CA ILE A 50 -1.66 5.60 -11.73
C ILE A 50 -0.37 5.56 -12.58
N ASP A 51 0.33 4.43 -12.67
CA ASP A 51 1.55 4.30 -13.49
C ASP A 51 1.25 4.64 -14.96
N LYS A 52 0.18 4.04 -15.50
CA LYS A 52 -0.24 4.25 -16.90
C LYS A 52 -0.60 5.71 -17.16
N SER A 53 -1.26 6.37 -16.21
CA SER A 53 -1.61 7.81 -16.31
C SER A 53 -0.36 8.70 -16.31
N LEU A 54 0.64 8.39 -15.48
CA LEU A 54 1.90 9.13 -15.43
C LEU A 54 2.72 8.97 -16.72
N ILE A 55 2.77 7.76 -17.27
CA ILE A 55 3.41 7.48 -18.57
C ILE A 55 2.70 8.24 -19.68
N LYS A 56 1.37 8.16 -19.76
CA LYS A 56 0.56 8.84 -20.80
C LYS A 56 0.74 10.36 -20.80
N ARG A 57 1.00 10.95 -19.62
CA ARG A 57 1.20 12.41 -19.44
C ARG A 57 2.66 12.83 -19.55
N ASN A 58 3.58 11.92 -19.88
CA ASN A 58 5.03 12.15 -19.95
C ASN A 58 5.62 12.74 -18.65
N LEU A 59 5.11 12.31 -17.51
CA LEU A 59 5.50 12.80 -16.18
C LEU A 59 6.55 11.88 -15.54
N GLU A 60 7.66 11.63 -16.24
CA GLU A 60 8.69 10.69 -15.79
C GLU A 60 9.29 11.06 -14.43
N ASP A 61 9.52 12.34 -14.15
CA ASP A 61 10.06 12.79 -12.86
C ASP A 61 9.14 12.44 -11.68
N ARG A 62 7.83 12.57 -11.88
CA ARG A 62 6.83 12.19 -10.87
C ARG A 62 6.79 10.69 -10.71
N ARG A 63 6.91 9.95 -11.80
CA ARG A 63 6.99 8.49 -11.77
C ARG A 63 8.23 8.01 -11.00
N LYS A 64 9.42 8.59 -11.26
CA LYS A 64 10.66 8.30 -10.53
C LYS A 64 10.53 8.60 -9.03
N SER A 65 9.97 9.76 -8.69
CA SER A 65 9.73 10.16 -7.31
C SER A 65 8.76 9.20 -6.60
N LEU A 66 7.72 8.73 -7.30
CA LEU A 66 6.78 7.76 -6.76
C LEU A 66 7.45 6.39 -6.56
N ILE A 67 8.29 5.93 -7.50
CA ILE A 67 9.11 4.71 -7.33
C ILE A 67 9.98 4.82 -6.08
N LEU A 68 10.64 5.97 -5.89
CA LEU A 68 11.52 6.20 -4.75
C LEU A 68 10.74 6.22 -3.43
N ALA A 69 9.58 6.87 -3.40
CA ALA A 69 8.72 6.87 -2.22
C ALA A 69 8.29 5.46 -1.81
N VAL A 70 7.98 4.62 -2.78
CA VAL A 70 7.63 3.21 -2.55
C VAL A 70 8.84 2.41 -2.06
N LYS A 71 10.03 2.61 -2.64
CA LYS A 71 11.28 2.00 -2.13
C LYS A 71 11.52 2.37 -0.66
N ILE A 72 11.34 3.64 -0.30
CA ILE A 72 11.48 4.14 1.08
C ILE A 72 10.42 3.49 1.98
N LYS A 73 9.16 3.41 1.54
CA LYS A 73 8.11 2.73 2.33
C LYS A 73 8.42 1.25 2.54
N MET A 74 8.93 0.53 1.54
CA MET A 74 9.38 -0.85 1.72
C MET A 74 10.50 -0.96 2.77
N ALA A 75 11.46 -0.05 2.76
CA ALA A 75 12.51 -0.03 3.78
C ALA A 75 11.95 0.26 5.18
N LEU A 76 10.97 1.17 5.28
CA LEU A 76 10.25 1.49 6.52
C LEU A 76 9.34 0.36 7.00
N GLN A 77 9.02 -0.63 6.15
CA GLN A 77 8.21 -1.79 6.52
C GLN A 77 8.90 -2.69 7.55
N LEU A 78 10.22 -2.53 7.74
CA LEU A 78 10.96 -3.11 8.86
C LEU A 78 10.58 -2.49 10.23
N ILE A 79 9.87 -1.37 10.23
CA ILE A 79 9.32 -0.71 11.42
C ILE A 79 7.80 -0.94 11.41
N PRO A 80 7.32 -2.07 11.97
CA PRO A 80 5.93 -2.52 11.81
C PRO A 80 4.91 -1.61 12.50
N PHE A 81 5.35 -0.62 13.28
CA PHE A 81 4.50 0.27 14.06
C PHE A 81 3.45 1.00 13.20
N ILE A 82 3.86 1.57 12.06
CA ILE A 82 2.94 2.32 11.19
C ILE A 82 1.92 1.37 10.54
N ASP A 83 2.35 0.17 10.16
CA ASP A 83 1.49 -0.81 9.51
C ASP A 83 0.49 -1.41 10.49
N ALA A 84 0.92 -1.68 11.73
CA ALA A 84 0.05 -2.15 12.81
C ALA A 84 -0.99 -1.09 13.20
N LEU A 85 -0.60 0.19 13.32
CA LEU A 85 -1.54 1.28 13.57
C LEU A 85 -2.57 1.44 12.45
N ALA A 86 -2.13 1.35 11.19
CA ALA A 86 -3.03 1.40 10.04
C ALA A 86 -4.03 0.24 10.04
N GLY A 87 -3.58 -0.98 10.36
CA GLY A 87 -4.45 -2.15 10.50
C GLY A 87 -5.46 -1.99 11.65
N ALA A 88 -5.00 -1.58 12.83
CA ALA A 88 -5.86 -1.38 14.00
C ALA A 88 -6.91 -0.29 13.77
N ALA A 89 -6.52 0.84 13.19
CA ALA A 89 -7.46 1.91 12.82
C ALA A 89 -8.49 1.42 11.79
N SER A 90 -8.05 0.62 10.82
CA SER A 90 -8.93 0.08 9.78
C SER A 90 -9.95 -0.91 10.33
N LEU A 91 -9.56 -1.75 11.29
CA LEU A 91 -10.48 -2.65 12.00
C LEU A 91 -11.59 -1.87 12.72
N ASN A 92 -11.22 -0.81 13.44
CA ASN A 92 -12.19 0.03 14.16
C ASN A 92 -13.16 0.75 13.21
N ILE A 93 -12.67 1.22 12.07
CA ILE A 93 -13.52 1.88 11.08
C ILE A 93 -14.42 0.86 10.37
N ALA A 94 -13.89 -0.31 10.00
CA ALA A 94 -14.65 -1.36 9.35
C ALA A 94 -15.78 -1.86 10.26
N SER A 95 -15.51 -2.07 11.56
CA SER A 95 -16.50 -2.54 12.53
C SER A 95 -17.62 -1.54 12.78
N ALA A 96 -17.37 -0.24 12.59
CA ALA A 96 -18.40 0.79 12.65
C ALA A 96 -19.32 0.82 11.42
N ILE A 97 -18.88 0.25 10.29
CA ILE A 97 -19.63 0.24 9.02
C ILE A 97 -20.38 -1.09 8.84
N VAL A 98 -19.71 -2.21 9.12
CA VAL A 98 -20.23 -3.58 8.97
C VAL A 98 -19.83 -4.38 10.20
N HIS A 99 -20.79 -5.02 10.86
CA HIS A 99 -20.46 -5.97 11.92
C HIS A 99 -19.88 -7.24 11.30
N LYS A 100 -18.83 -7.79 11.92
CA LYS A 100 -18.16 -9.02 11.45
C LYS A 100 -19.14 -10.19 11.28
N GLY A 101 -20.20 -10.24 12.09
CA GLY A 101 -21.23 -11.28 12.03
C GLY A 101 -22.23 -11.17 10.88
N ASP A 102 -22.34 -10.00 10.22
CA ASP A 102 -23.29 -9.80 9.11
C ASP A 102 -22.72 -10.29 7.77
N SER A 103 -21.41 -10.08 7.56
CA SER A 103 -20.67 -10.61 6.41
C SER A 103 -19.17 -10.53 6.66
N GLU A 104 -18.55 -11.68 6.95
CA GLU A 104 -17.12 -11.78 7.22
C GLU A 104 -16.29 -11.38 5.99
N LEU A 105 -16.67 -11.84 4.80
CA LEU A 105 -16.05 -11.44 3.54
C LEU A 105 -16.04 -9.91 3.33
N LEU A 106 -17.19 -9.24 3.52
CA LEU A 106 -17.29 -7.80 3.31
C LEU A 106 -16.48 -7.02 4.37
N TYR A 107 -16.54 -7.46 5.63
CA TYR A 107 -15.77 -6.89 6.73
C TYR A 107 -14.26 -6.95 6.44
N ILE A 108 -13.77 -8.10 5.99
CA ILE A 108 -12.34 -8.32 5.70
C ILE A 108 -11.92 -7.55 4.45
N TYR A 109 -12.76 -7.53 3.41
CA TYR A 109 -12.54 -6.70 2.23
C TYR A 109 -12.41 -5.21 2.61
N LEU A 110 -13.35 -4.66 3.37
CA LEU A 110 -13.33 -3.27 3.82
C LEU A 110 -12.10 -2.96 4.67
N THR A 111 -11.77 -3.83 5.62
CA THR A 111 -10.57 -3.68 6.45
C THR A 111 -9.30 -3.64 5.59
N THR A 112 -9.21 -4.51 4.58
CA THR A 112 -8.08 -4.55 3.65
C THR A 112 -8.01 -3.27 2.81
N ILE A 113 -9.16 -2.80 2.32
CA ILE A 113 -9.24 -1.55 1.56
C ILE A 113 -8.80 -0.35 2.39
N LEU A 114 -9.36 -0.20 3.60
CA LEU A 114 -9.04 0.89 4.52
C LEU A 114 -7.57 0.88 4.93
N THR A 115 -7.02 -0.31 5.20
CA THR A 115 -5.60 -0.46 5.50
C THR A 115 -4.75 -0.01 4.32
N GLY A 116 -5.09 -0.47 3.11
CA GLY A 116 -4.43 -0.04 1.90
C GLY A 116 -4.52 1.48 1.67
N VAL A 117 -5.65 2.13 1.99
CA VAL A 117 -5.80 3.59 1.88
C VAL A 117 -4.87 4.29 2.86
N ALA A 118 -4.84 3.86 4.13
CA ALA A 118 -3.97 4.43 5.16
C ALA A 118 -2.48 4.30 4.76
N LEU A 119 -2.06 3.14 4.25
CA LEU A 119 -0.70 2.92 3.78
C LEU A 119 -0.38 3.74 2.53
N SER A 120 -1.35 3.88 1.61
CA SER A 120 -1.23 4.71 0.42
C SER A 120 -1.03 6.18 0.78
N TRP A 121 -1.69 6.65 1.84
CA TRP A 121 -1.49 7.99 2.37
C TRP A 121 -0.05 8.22 2.83
N VAL A 122 0.51 7.27 3.59
CA VAL A 122 1.92 7.32 4.02
C VAL A 122 2.86 7.40 2.81
N VAL A 123 2.63 6.57 1.78
CA VAL A 123 3.41 6.65 0.53
C VAL A 123 3.25 8.01 -0.15
N GLY A 124 2.04 8.58 -0.14
CA GLY A 124 1.77 9.93 -0.64
C GLY A 124 2.56 11.02 0.08
N VAL A 125 2.66 10.93 1.41
CA VAL A 125 3.48 11.85 2.22
C VAL A 125 4.97 11.71 1.88
N ILE A 126 5.48 10.49 1.82
CA ILE A 126 6.88 10.23 1.42
C ILE A 126 7.13 10.77 0.01
N PHE A 127 6.22 10.54 -0.93
CA PHE A 127 6.30 11.08 -2.28
C PHE A 127 6.38 12.60 -2.31
N PHE A 128 5.54 13.27 -1.50
CA PHE A 128 5.56 14.72 -1.40
C PHE A 128 6.89 15.23 -0.85
N ILE A 129 7.42 14.60 0.20
CA ILE A 129 8.72 14.93 0.80
C ILE A 129 9.85 14.73 -0.22
N VAL A 130 9.90 13.57 -0.88
CA VAL A 130 10.88 13.26 -1.94
C VAL A 130 10.84 14.34 -3.01
N ARG A 131 9.65 14.80 -3.39
CA ARG A 131 9.47 15.82 -4.42
C ARG A 131 9.89 17.23 -3.98
N LEU A 132 9.66 17.59 -2.72
CA LEU A 132 10.16 18.85 -2.18
C LEU A 132 11.69 18.85 -2.15
N ILE A 133 12.27 17.75 -1.68
CA ILE A 133 13.73 17.56 -1.62
C ILE A 133 14.33 17.57 -3.02
N SER A 134 13.74 16.86 -3.99
CA SER A 134 14.24 16.80 -5.37
C SER A 134 14.17 18.13 -6.11
N LYS A 135 13.28 19.03 -5.69
CA LYS A 135 13.22 20.41 -6.22
C LYS A 135 14.31 21.31 -5.65
N ASN A 136 14.78 21.01 -4.43
CA ASN A 136 15.75 21.83 -3.70
C ASN A 136 17.19 21.28 -3.77
N LEU A 137 17.37 19.99 -4.03
CA LEU A 137 18.67 19.35 -4.30
C LEU A 137 18.88 19.21 -5.80
N GLN A 138 20.11 19.40 -6.27
CA GLN A 138 20.47 19.26 -7.69
C GLN A 138 20.00 17.89 -8.26
N PRO A 139 19.50 17.85 -9.52
CA PRO A 139 18.89 16.66 -10.14
C PRO A 139 19.72 15.38 -10.09
N SER A 140 21.04 15.50 -9.93
CA SER A 140 22.01 14.39 -9.98
C SER A 140 21.85 13.36 -8.84
N ALA A 141 21.42 13.78 -7.64
CA ALA A 141 21.30 12.87 -6.49
C ALA A 141 20.07 11.95 -6.56
N VAL A 142 18.98 12.41 -7.19
CA VAL A 142 17.73 11.66 -7.30
C VAL A 142 17.81 10.58 -8.37
N ASN A 143 18.52 10.86 -9.48
CA ASN A 143 18.70 9.89 -10.55
C ASN A 143 19.47 8.65 -10.09
N ALA A 144 20.54 8.82 -9.30
CA ALA A 144 21.38 7.73 -8.79
C ALA A 144 20.66 6.73 -7.86
N ILE A 145 19.58 7.14 -7.19
CA ILE A 145 18.83 6.29 -6.25
C ILE A 145 17.57 5.70 -6.92
N SER A 146 17.14 6.30 -8.04
CA SER A 146 15.91 5.94 -8.75
C SER A 146 16.08 4.79 -9.75
N GLU A 147 17.29 4.55 -10.25
CA GLU A 147 17.65 3.39 -11.08
C GLU A 147 17.45 2.05 -10.33
#